data_AF-A0A2S0USW3-F1
#
_entry.id   AF-A0A2S0USW3-F1
#
_cell.length_a   1.000
_cell.length_b   1.000
_cell.length_c   1.000
_cell.angle_alpha   90.00
_cell.angle_beta   90.00
_cell.angle_gamma   90.00
#
_symmetry.space_group_name_H-M   'P 1'
#
loop_
_entity.id
_entity.type
_entity.pdbx_description
1 polymer ?
#
loop_
_entity_poly.entity_id
_entity_poly.type
_entity_poly.pdbx_seq_one_letter_code
_entity_poly.pdbx_strand_id
1 'polypeptide(L)'
;MEAEANFGARQLLFLGKRFTTEIRDHELNWKALSTLSKAYGNTITTTLWQTIYCRDPAIPMFGMISRHPYHASIGNRAGADDVAYFIRSDSFAKKFGHVTDTETYSAMCSYLSHRRTGPMGEGSCLFMNGNGEPCDFHLTSFSNGYDLLTMGYYVKLHSRVVGF
;
A
#
# COMPACT_ATOMS: atom_id res chain seq x y z
N MET A 1 14.99 -5.97 0.60
CA MET A 1 14.58 -5.47 -0.73
C MET A 1 14.47 -6.57 -1.79
N GLU A 2 15.47 -7.45 -2.00
CA GLU A 2 15.35 -8.53 -3.01
C GLU A 2 14.33 -9.63 -2.65
N ALA A 3 14.21 -9.99 -1.37
CA ALA A 3 13.27 -11.04 -0.95
C ALA A 3 11.80 -10.69 -1.22
N GLU A 4 11.46 -9.41 -1.12
CA GLU A 4 10.11 -8.86 -1.35
C GLU A 4 9.73 -8.90 -2.83
N ALA A 5 10.62 -8.42 -3.71
CA ALA A 5 10.45 -8.49 -5.15
C ALA A 5 10.33 -9.94 -5.66
N ASN A 6 11.15 -10.84 -5.12
CA ASN A 6 11.13 -12.24 -5.47
C ASN A 6 9.86 -12.96 -4.97
N PHE A 7 9.31 -12.58 -3.82
CA PHE A 7 8.07 -13.16 -3.31
C PHE A 7 6.85 -12.73 -4.15
N GLY A 8 6.73 -11.43 -4.45
CA GLY A 8 5.66 -10.90 -5.29
C GLY A 8 5.70 -11.45 -6.72
N ALA A 9 6.89 -11.47 -7.34
CA ALA A 9 7.11 -12.01 -8.69
C ALA A 9 6.77 -13.51 -8.80
N ARG A 10 7.15 -14.31 -7.80
CA ARG A 10 6.77 -15.73 -7.76
C ARG A 10 5.27 -15.90 -7.67
N GLN A 11 4.59 -15.13 -6.82
CA GLN A 11 3.14 -15.24 -6.65
C GLN A 11 2.37 -14.74 -7.88
N LEU A 12 2.87 -13.72 -8.59
CA LEU A 12 2.35 -13.26 -9.89
C LEU A 12 2.32 -14.38 -10.93
N LEU A 13 3.43 -15.12 -11.04
CA LEU A 13 3.53 -16.24 -11.99
C LEU A 13 2.46 -17.32 -11.73
N PHE A 14 2.06 -17.53 -10.47
CA PHE A 14 1.04 -18.52 -10.10
C PHE A 14 -0.40 -18.08 -10.37
N LEU A 15 -0.70 -16.77 -10.35
CA LEU A 15 -2.07 -16.26 -10.51
C LEU A 15 -2.47 -16.01 -11.97
N GLY A 16 -1.48 -15.98 -12.86
CA GLY A 16 -1.67 -15.95 -14.30
C GLY A 16 -2.18 -14.62 -14.86
N LYS A 17 -2.33 -14.59 -16.19
CA LYS A 17 -2.67 -13.36 -16.94
C LYS A 17 -4.07 -12.83 -16.64
N ARG A 18 -5.04 -13.71 -16.39
CA ARG A 18 -6.44 -13.32 -16.12
C ARG A 18 -6.56 -12.46 -14.87
N PHE A 19 -5.92 -12.90 -13.78
CA PHE A 19 -5.90 -12.15 -12.52
C PHE A 19 -5.25 -10.77 -12.68
N THR A 20 -4.13 -10.71 -13.42
CA THR A 20 -3.42 -9.46 -13.70
C THR A 20 -4.30 -8.46 -14.46
N THR A 21 -5.04 -8.93 -15.47
CA THR A 21 -5.99 -8.10 -16.22
C THR A 21 -7.12 -7.61 -15.32
N GLU A 22 -7.79 -8.50 -14.60
CA GLU A 22 -8.92 -8.13 -13.74
C GLU A 22 -8.50 -7.12 -12.65
N ILE A 23 -7.33 -7.29 -12.01
CA ILE A 23 -6.81 -6.32 -11.03
C ILE A 23 -6.69 -4.90 -11.61
N ARG A 24 -6.30 -4.77 -12.88
CA ARG A 24 -6.14 -3.46 -13.53
C ARG A 24 -7.49 -2.79 -13.78
N ASP A 25 -8.50 -3.58 -14.11
CA ASP A 25 -9.84 -3.11 -14.46
C ASP A 25 -10.69 -2.75 -13.22
N HIS A 26 -10.29 -3.22 -12.04
CA HIS A 26 -10.97 -2.90 -10.79
C HIS A 26 -10.53 -1.55 -10.19
N GLU A 27 -11.45 -0.93 -9.45
CA GLU A 27 -11.16 0.25 -8.63
C GLU A 27 -10.14 -0.06 -7.54
N LEU A 28 -9.31 0.92 -7.22
CA LEU A 28 -8.30 0.82 -6.18
C LEU A 28 -8.93 1.08 -4.80
N ASN A 29 -9.69 0.11 -4.29
CA ASN A 29 -10.27 0.17 -2.95
C ASN A 29 -10.36 -1.20 -2.28
N TRP A 30 -10.49 -1.21 -0.95
CA TRP A 30 -10.50 -2.44 -0.16
C TRP A 30 -11.66 -3.39 -0.48
N LYS A 31 -12.80 -2.86 -0.96
CA LYS A 31 -13.94 -3.69 -1.35
C LYS A 31 -13.62 -4.50 -2.61
N ALA A 32 -13.03 -3.87 -3.61
CA ALA A 32 -12.58 -4.52 -4.84
C ALA A 32 -11.49 -5.56 -4.54
N LEU A 33 -10.47 -5.20 -3.75
CA LEU A 33 -9.41 -6.13 -3.35
C LEU A 33 -9.96 -7.33 -2.56
N SER A 34 -10.90 -7.10 -1.64
CA SER A 34 -11.55 -8.19 -0.88
C SER A 34 -12.36 -9.11 -1.80
N THR A 35 -12.99 -8.56 -2.84
CA THR A 35 -13.77 -9.34 -3.82
C THR A 35 -12.83 -10.20 -4.67
N LEU A 36 -11.75 -9.62 -5.19
CA LEU A 36 -10.72 -10.34 -5.95
C LEU A 36 -10.01 -11.41 -5.13
N SER A 37 -9.66 -11.10 -3.87
CA SER A 37 -9.10 -12.07 -2.92
C SER A 37 -9.98 -13.30 -2.81
N LYS A 38 -11.29 -13.13 -2.62
CA LYS A 38 -12.25 -14.25 -2.53
C LYS A 38 -12.39 -14.99 -3.85
N ALA A 39 -12.53 -14.28 -4.97
CA ALA A 39 -12.73 -14.88 -6.29
C ALA A 39 -11.57 -15.81 -6.71
N TYR A 40 -10.35 -15.48 -6.29
CA TYR A 40 -9.14 -16.23 -6.63
C TYR A 40 -8.61 -17.10 -5.48
N GLY A 41 -9.32 -17.18 -4.34
CA GLY A 41 -8.88 -17.96 -3.17
C GLY A 41 -7.58 -17.47 -2.53
N ASN A 42 -7.23 -16.20 -2.72
CA ASN A 42 -6.02 -15.57 -2.21
C ASN A 42 -6.26 -14.88 -0.87
N THR A 43 -5.19 -14.68 -0.10
CA THR A 43 -5.25 -13.75 1.04
C THR A 43 -5.34 -12.31 0.54
N ILE A 44 -6.00 -11.43 1.31
CA ILE A 44 -6.04 -9.99 0.99
C ILE A 44 -4.64 -9.37 0.92
N THR A 45 -3.71 -9.90 1.73
CA THR A 45 -2.29 -9.58 1.68
C THR A 45 -1.71 -9.85 0.30
N THR A 46 -1.84 -11.09 -0.19
CA THR A 46 -1.42 -11.45 -1.55
C THR A 46 -2.08 -10.56 -2.59
N THR A 47 -3.39 -10.32 -2.50
CA THR A 47 -4.08 -9.46 -3.47
C THR A 47 -3.54 -8.02 -3.46
N LEU A 48 -3.20 -7.46 -2.30
CA LEU A 48 -2.56 -6.14 -2.20
C LEU A 48 -1.20 -6.14 -2.91
N TRP A 49 -0.33 -7.10 -2.59
CA TRP A 49 0.98 -7.26 -3.26
C TRP A 49 0.85 -7.23 -4.79
N GLN A 50 -0.09 -8.01 -5.30
CA GLN A 50 -0.34 -8.13 -6.72
C GLN A 50 -0.92 -6.86 -7.31
N THR A 51 -1.79 -6.17 -6.57
CA THR A 51 -2.35 -4.88 -6.99
C THR A 51 -1.24 -3.87 -7.23
N ILE A 52 -0.26 -3.78 -6.32
CA ILE A 52 0.86 -2.84 -6.44
C ILE A 52 1.78 -3.18 -7.62
N TYR A 53 2.01 -4.47 -7.89
CA TYR A 53 2.86 -4.90 -9.01
C TYR A 53 2.17 -4.83 -10.37
N CYS A 54 0.90 -5.19 -10.44
CA CYS A 54 0.18 -5.29 -11.70
C CYS A 54 -0.28 -3.93 -12.22
N ARG A 55 -0.44 -2.91 -11.37
CA ARG A 55 -1.00 -1.62 -11.80
C ARG A 55 -0.15 -0.96 -12.89
N ASP A 56 -0.71 0.09 -13.50
CA ASP A 56 -0.02 0.90 -14.49
C ASP A 56 1.38 1.29 -13.98
N PRO A 57 2.46 0.89 -14.69
CA PRO A 57 3.82 1.16 -14.27
C PRO A 57 4.12 2.67 -14.17
N ALA A 58 3.33 3.54 -14.81
CA ALA A 58 3.50 4.98 -14.73
C ALA A 58 3.06 5.59 -13.39
N ILE A 59 2.20 4.91 -12.62
CA ILE A 59 1.60 5.45 -11.39
C ILE A 59 2.43 4.98 -10.18
N PRO A 60 3.10 5.90 -9.44
CA PRO A 60 3.78 5.57 -8.21
C PRO A 60 2.80 5.09 -7.15
N MET A 61 3.01 3.89 -6.63
CA MET A 61 2.14 3.24 -5.65
C MET A 61 2.96 2.41 -4.67
N PHE A 62 2.41 2.22 -3.49
CA PHE A 62 2.95 1.32 -2.48
C PHE A 62 1.85 0.57 -1.73
N GLY A 63 2.24 -0.56 -1.16
CA GLY A 63 1.47 -1.31 -0.18
C GLY A 63 2.32 -1.53 1.06
N MET A 64 1.71 -1.51 2.23
CA MET A 64 2.41 -1.68 3.50
C MET A 64 1.63 -2.64 4.39
N ILE A 65 2.37 -3.55 5.03
CA ILE A 65 1.83 -4.50 6.01
C ILE A 65 2.52 -4.19 7.32
N SER A 66 1.74 -3.78 8.32
CA SER A 66 2.25 -3.15 9.52
C SER A 66 1.48 -3.54 10.77
N ARG A 67 2.00 -3.12 11.92
CA ARG A 67 1.31 -3.19 13.21
C ARG A 67 0.17 -2.20 13.27
N HIS A 68 -0.80 -2.52 14.12
CA HIS A 68 -1.84 -1.57 14.45
C HIS A 68 -1.37 -0.70 15.64
N PRO A 69 -1.27 0.63 15.52
CA PRO A 69 -0.71 1.47 16.58
C PRO A 69 -1.55 1.44 17.86
N TYR A 70 -2.87 1.26 17.73
CA TYR A 70 -3.79 1.16 18.86
C TYR A 70 -4.05 -0.27 19.36
N HIS A 71 -3.59 -1.31 18.67
CA HIS A 71 -3.89 -2.72 18.99
C HIS A 71 -2.65 -3.58 18.87
N ALA A 72 -1.88 -3.71 19.96
CA ALA A 72 -0.58 -4.39 19.98
C ALA A 72 -0.60 -5.86 19.53
N SER A 73 -1.77 -6.52 19.56
CA SER A 73 -1.98 -7.91 19.11
C SER A 73 -2.16 -8.05 17.59
N ILE A 74 -2.19 -6.94 16.84
CA ILE A 74 -2.33 -6.93 15.39
C ILE A 74 -1.01 -6.49 14.75
N GLY A 75 -0.56 -7.26 13.76
CA GLY A 75 0.68 -7.10 13.03
C GLY A 75 1.86 -7.83 13.65
N ASN A 76 1.62 -8.98 14.30
CA ASN A 76 2.68 -9.83 14.85
C ASN A 76 3.77 -10.17 13.82
N ARG A 77 3.45 -10.15 12.53
CA ARG A 77 4.41 -10.38 11.45
C ARG A 77 5.56 -9.36 11.45
N ALA A 78 5.33 -8.14 11.90
CA ALA A 78 6.38 -7.11 11.96
C ALA A 78 7.41 -7.39 13.06
N GLY A 79 7.12 -8.30 14.00
CA GLY A 79 8.05 -8.66 15.07
C GLY A 79 8.39 -7.48 15.97
N ALA A 80 9.67 -7.09 16.00
CA ALA A 80 10.16 -5.95 16.77
C ALA A 80 9.95 -4.61 16.04
N ASP A 81 9.71 -4.64 14.73
CA ASP A 81 9.52 -3.45 13.90
C ASP A 81 8.03 -3.06 13.78
N ASP A 82 7.76 -1.86 13.26
CA ASP A 82 6.40 -1.39 12.99
C ASP A 82 5.86 -1.92 11.65
N VAL A 83 6.75 -2.18 10.69
CA VAL A 83 6.41 -2.57 9.32
C VAL A 83 7.03 -3.92 9.00
N ALA A 84 6.18 -4.88 8.62
CA ALA A 84 6.61 -6.21 8.19
C ALA A 84 7.06 -6.23 6.72
N TYR A 85 6.36 -5.47 5.87
CA TYR A 85 6.65 -5.39 4.44
C TYR A 85 6.31 -4.02 3.88
N PHE A 86 7.19 -3.51 3.02
CA PHE A 86 6.98 -2.27 2.28
C PHE A 86 7.12 -2.50 0.77
N ILE A 87 5.97 -2.72 0.15
CA ILE A 87 5.80 -3.12 -1.25
C ILE A 87 5.75 -1.85 -2.09
N ARG A 88 6.60 -1.75 -3.11
CA ARG A 88 6.69 -0.55 -3.95
C ARG A 88 6.54 -0.92 -5.42
N SER A 89 5.76 -0.13 -6.16
CA SER A 89 5.75 -0.21 -7.61
C SER A 89 7.10 0.28 -8.16
N ASP A 90 7.43 -0.13 -9.39
CA ASP A 90 8.69 0.28 -10.03
C ASP A 90 8.82 1.81 -10.14
N SER A 91 7.73 2.51 -10.45
CA SER A 91 7.72 3.97 -10.51
C SER A 91 7.86 4.61 -9.14
N PHE A 92 7.28 4.01 -8.09
CA PHE A 92 7.51 4.47 -6.72
C PHE A 92 8.98 4.30 -6.33
N ALA A 93 9.56 3.12 -6.55
CA ALA A 93 10.96 2.87 -6.23
C ALA A 93 11.91 3.83 -6.98
N LYS A 94 11.61 4.17 -8.24
CA LYS A 94 12.40 5.10 -9.05
C LYS A 94 12.25 6.56 -8.61
N LYS A 95 11.02 7.03 -8.38
CA LYS A 95 10.73 8.46 -8.11
C LYS A 95 10.76 8.82 -6.62
N PHE A 96 10.53 7.85 -5.75
CA PHE A 96 10.37 8.01 -4.29
C PHE A 96 11.21 6.99 -3.53
N GLY A 97 12.32 6.51 -4.11
CA GLY A 97 13.15 5.47 -3.52
C GLY A 97 13.78 5.83 -2.16
N HIS A 98 13.81 7.12 -1.81
CA HIS A 98 14.25 7.61 -0.51
C HIS A 98 13.16 7.62 0.56
N VAL A 99 11.88 7.51 0.18
CA VAL A 99 10.76 7.43 1.14
C VAL A 99 10.87 6.09 1.87
N THR A 100 10.83 6.18 3.21
CA THR A 100 11.00 5.01 4.07
C THR A 100 9.66 4.41 4.49
N ASP A 101 9.70 3.16 4.92
CA ASP A 101 8.57 2.50 5.57
C ASP A 101 8.15 3.23 6.86
N THR A 102 9.11 3.72 7.63
CA THR A 102 8.90 4.47 8.87
C THR A 102 8.17 5.79 8.63
N GLU A 103 8.59 6.54 7.60
CA GLU A 103 7.90 7.78 7.18
C GLU A 103 6.46 7.47 6.72
N THR A 104 6.29 6.40 5.96
CA THR A 104 4.98 5.95 5.47
C THR A 104 4.07 5.49 6.61
N TYR A 105 4.62 4.78 7.61
CA TYR A 105 3.92 4.34 8.81
C TYR A 105 3.44 5.53 9.65
N SER A 106 4.31 6.53 9.84
CA SER A 106 3.95 7.77 10.54
C SER A 106 2.83 8.52 9.82
N ALA A 107 2.91 8.67 8.49
CA ALA A 107 1.86 9.28 7.69
C ALA A 107 0.52 8.54 7.82
N MET A 108 0.57 7.21 7.79
CA MET A 108 -0.60 6.34 7.96
C MET A 108 -1.25 6.52 9.34
N CYS A 109 -0.47 6.65 10.41
CA CYS A 109 -0.97 6.83 11.77
C CYS A 109 -1.82 8.11 11.95
N SER A 110 -1.67 9.12 11.09
CA SER A 110 -2.39 10.40 11.20
C SER A 110 -3.90 10.32 10.97
N TYR A 111 -4.40 9.29 10.27
CA TYR A 111 -5.82 9.16 9.91
C TYR A 111 -6.49 7.89 10.44
N LEU A 112 -5.75 7.00 11.10
CA LEU A 112 -6.30 5.72 11.54
C LEU A 112 -7.39 5.86 12.60
N SER A 113 -8.43 5.06 12.44
CA SER A 113 -9.41 4.82 13.50
C SER A 113 -8.87 3.90 14.60
N HIS A 114 -9.49 3.94 15.78
CA HIS A 114 -9.21 3.03 16.90
C HIS A 114 -9.90 1.66 16.74
N ARG A 115 -10.57 1.38 15.61
CA ARG A 115 -11.25 0.11 15.39
C ARG A 115 -10.23 -1.04 15.31
N ARG A 116 -10.68 -2.25 15.62
CA ARG A 116 -9.80 -3.44 15.58
C ARG A 116 -9.70 -4.05 14.18
N THR A 117 -10.81 -4.13 13.46
CA THR A 117 -10.93 -4.78 12.14
C THR A 117 -11.75 -3.93 11.16
N GLY A 118 -11.61 -4.21 9.87
CA GLY A 118 -12.32 -3.51 8.80
C GLY A 118 -11.57 -2.29 8.27
N PRO A 119 -12.25 -1.42 7.50
CA PRO A 119 -11.69 -0.16 7.02
C PRO A 119 -11.29 0.75 8.19
N MET A 120 -10.08 1.29 8.12
CA MET A 120 -9.48 2.11 9.17
C MET A 120 -9.51 3.60 8.90
N GLY A 121 -9.88 4.00 7.69
CA GLY A 121 -9.90 5.40 7.27
C GLY A 121 -9.01 5.63 6.07
N GLU A 122 -9.03 6.87 5.62
CA GLU A 122 -8.27 7.37 4.49
C GLU A 122 -7.65 8.71 4.87
N GLY A 123 -6.51 9.02 4.27
CA GLY A 123 -5.80 10.27 4.49
C GLY A 123 -4.94 10.62 3.30
N SER A 124 -4.19 11.71 3.44
CA SER A 124 -3.24 12.17 2.45
C SER A 124 -1.91 12.49 3.11
N CYS A 125 -0.82 12.27 2.39
CA CYS A 125 0.50 12.73 2.81
C CYS A 125 1.26 13.38 1.67
N LEU A 126 2.33 14.08 2.03
CA LEU A 126 3.27 14.65 1.08
C LEU A 126 4.54 13.82 1.10
N PHE A 127 4.93 13.33 -0.06
CA PHE A 127 6.26 12.76 -0.27
C PHE A 127 7.04 13.62 -1.24
N MET A 128 8.32 13.83 -0.95
CA MET A 128 9.23 14.48 -1.88
C MET A 128 9.57 13.47 -2.98
N ASN A 129 9.55 13.89 -4.23
CA ASN A 129 10.08 13.07 -5.31
C ASN A 129 11.61 13.20 -5.41
N GLY A 130 12.24 12.43 -6.29
CA GLY A 130 13.70 12.46 -6.52
C GLY A 130 14.23 13.79 -7.04
N ASN A 131 13.36 14.70 -7.51
CA ASN A 131 13.70 16.06 -7.91
C ASN A 131 13.54 17.09 -6.78
N GLY A 132 13.10 16.66 -5.58
CA GLY A 132 12.81 17.55 -4.47
C GLY A 132 11.47 18.28 -4.58
N GLU A 133 10.53 17.78 -5.38
CA GLU A 133 9.19 18.36 -5.50
C GLU A 133 8.19 17.62 -4.60
N PRO A 134 7.37 18.34 -3.80
CA PRO A 134 6.35 17.72 -2.96
C PRO A 134 5.22 17.15 -3.82
N CYS A 135 4.82 15.91 -3.54
CA CYS A 135 3.78 15.19 -4.26
C CYS A 135 2.69 14.73 -3.27
N ASP A 136 1.43 14.94 -3.65
CA ASP A 136 0.27 14.46 -2.90
C ASP A 136 0.09 12.95 -3.13
N PHE A 137 -0.01 12.21 -2.03
CA PHE A 137 -0.39 10.80 -2.02
C PHE A 137 -1.71 10.63 -1.28
N HIS A 138 -2.58 9.78 -1.81
CA HIS A 138 -3.75 9.29 -1.09
C HIS A 138 -3.41 7.96 -0.44
N LEU A 139 -3.80 7.78 0.81
CA LEU A 139 -3.58 6.59 1.61
C LEU A 139 -4.91 6.06 2.14
N THR A 140 -5.09 4.75 2.14
CA THR A 140 -6.24 4.08 2.76
C THR A 140 -5.79 2.79 3.44
N SER A 141 -6.41 2.45 4.57
CA SER A 141 -6.01 1.31 5.40
C SER A 141 -7.17 0.39 5.76
N PHE A 142 -6.86 -0.90 5.91
CA PHE A 142 -7.77 -1.96 6.31
C PHE A 142 -7.08 -2.93 7.26
N SER A 143 -7.73 -3.25 8.38
CA SER A 143 -7.27 -4.31 9.28
C SER A 143 -8.06 -5.58 9.05
N ASN A 144 -7.38 -6.68 8.79
CA ASN A 144 -8.00 -8.01 8.74
C ASN A 144 -8.01 -8.70 10.12
N GLY A 145 -7.59 -8.00 11.19
CA GLY A 145 -7.47 -8.55 12.54
C GLY A 145 -6.18 -9.30 12.84
N TYR A 146 -5.37 -9.58 11.81
CA TYR A 146 -4.04 -10.18 11.92
C TYR A 146 -2.93 -9.19 11.61
N ASP A 147 -3.12 -8.37 10.58
CA ASP A 147 -2.22 -7.32 10.12
C ASP A 147 -3.01 -6.06 9.78
N LEU A 148 -2.33 -4.91 9.82
CA LEU A 148 -2.82 -3.67 9.24
C LEU A 148 -2.26 -3.51 7.83
N LEU A 149 -3.15 -3.50 6.83
CA LEU A 149 -2.81 -3.32 5.43
C LEU A 149 -3.09 -1.87 5.03
N THR A 150 -2.12 -1.26 4.34
CA THR A 150 -2.24 0.11 3.82
C THR A 150 -1.87 0.12 2.35
N MET A 151 -2.61 0.85 1.54
CA MET A 151 -2.22 1.17 0.17
C MET A 151 -2.11 2.68 0.04
N GLY A 152 -1.14 3.13 -0.74
CA GLY A 152 -1.04 4.52 -1.13
C GLY A 152 -0.67 4.68 -2.58
N TYR A 153 -1.17 5.75 -3.19
CA TYR A 153 -0.92 6.06 -4.59
C TYR A 153 -0.77 7.55 -4.81
N TYR A 154 0.08 7.89 -5.77
CA TYR A 154 0.31 9.26 -6.20
C TYR A 154 -0.96 9.86 -6.81
N VAL A 155 -1.29 11.07 -6.39
CA VAL A 155 -2.43 11.84 -6.92
C VAL A 155 -1.93 12.89 -7.90
N LYS A 156 -1.05 13.79 -7.43
CA LYS A 156 -0.55 14.94 -8.22
C LYS A 156 0.68 15.57 -7.57
N LEU A 157 1.35 16.46 -8.31
CA LEU A 157 2.32 17.39 -7.74
C LEU A 157 1.58 18.34 -6.79
N HIS A 158 2.14 18.57 -5.62
CA HIS A 158 1.53 19.44 -4.62
C HIS A 158 1.64 20.90 -5.07
N SER A 159 0.52 21.53 -5.41
CA SER A 159 0.46 22.95 -5.70
C SER A 159 0.13 23.71 -4.41
N ARG A 160 1.09 24.45 -3.85
CA ARG A 160 0.79 25.45 -2.82
C ARG A 160 -0.12 26.51 -3.44
N VAL A 161 -1.39 26.51 -3.05
CA VAL A 161 -2.26 27.67 -3.30
C VAL A 161 -1.76 28.78 -2.40
N VAL A 162 -0.92 29.66 -2.94
CA VAL A 162 -0.52 30.90 -2.25
C VAL A 162 -1.71 31.84 -2.35
N GLY A 163 -2.51 31.90 -1.29
CA GLY A 163 -3.52 32.95 -1.13
C GLY A 163 -2.83 34.29 -0.90
N PHE A 164 -3.16 35.28 -1.72
CA PHE A 164 -2.78 36.68 -1.56
C PHE A 164 -3.63 37.34 -0.47
#